data_AF-A0A1M5DWY3-F1
#
_entry.id   AF-A0A1M5DWY3-F1
#
_cell.length_a   1.000
_cell.length_b   1.000
_cell.length_c   1.000
_cell.angle_alpha   90.00
_cell.angle_beta   90.00
_cell.angle_gamma   90.00
#
_symmetry.space_group_name_H-M   'P 1'
#
loop_
_entity.id
_entity.type
_entity.pdbx_description
1 polymer ?
#
loop_
_entity_poly.entity_id
_entity_poly.type
_entity_poly.pdbx_seq_one_letter_code
_entity_poly.pdbx_strand_id
1 'polypeptide(L)'
;MKHIIKIIKSKGKILSVVLALATLVLIIVTLVLSRHDLRSAKKNAKYTIAYITSDWHQKNNNGVGTDFTYEVNGHQIGKTCANNLKKGTRYIVLYDSISPKNYIMLYNHQLSSTVKAPRNGWEFSNLPIKVDSADLKFYFEKLNL
;
A
#
# COMPACT_ATOMS: atom_id res chain seq x y z
N MET A 1 30.41 11.81 47.96
CA MET A 1 30.34 10.88 46.81
C MET A 1 28.96 10.23 46.60
N LYS A 2 28.35 9.59 47.62
CA LYS A 2 27.02 8.93 47.50
C LYS A 2 25.86 9.84 47.06
N HIS A 3 25.86 11.11 47.47
CA HIS A 3 24.83 12.09 47.07
C HIS A 3 24.85 12.45 45.57
N ILE A 4 26.04 12.56 44.98
CA ILE A 4 26.21 12.93 43.56
C ILE A 4 25.70 11.79 42.66
N ILE A 5 26.01 10.54 43.00
CA ILE A 5 25.53 9.35 42.27
C ILE A 5 23.99 9.25 42.31
N LYS A 6 23.36 9.61 43.43
CA LYS A 6 21.90 9.59 43.59
C LYS A 6 21.21 10.63 42.67
N ILE A 7 21.80 11.82 42.53
CA ILE A 7 21.29 12.90 41.67
C ILE A 7 21.42 12.53 40.19
N ILE A 8 22.56 11.99 39.77
CA ILE A 8 22.78 11.53 38.38
C ILE A 8 21.78 10.42 38.01
N LYS A 9 21.57 9.46 38.93
CA LYS A 9 20.62 8.35 38.72
C LYS A 9 19.16 8.82 38.67
N SER A 10 18.77 9.88 39.40
CA SER A 10 17.41 10.43 39.30
C SER A 10 17.20 11.24 38.01
N LYS A 11 18.18 12.05 37.59
CA LYS A 11 18.13 12.78 36.31
C LYS A 11 18.08 11.83 35.11
N GLY A 12 18.86 10.75 35.14
CA GLY A 12 18.81 9.70 34.12
C GLY A 12 17.43 9.05 34.02
N LYS A 13 16.80 8.71 35.16
CA LYS A 13 15.42 8.17 35.19
C LYS A 13 14.38 9.15 34.63
N ILE A 14 14.48 10.43 34.97
CA ILE A 14 13.57 11.46 34.44
C ILE A 14 13.69 11.56 32.92
N LEU A 15 14.92 11.57 32.39
CA LEU A 15 15.16 11.58 30.94
C LEU A 15 14.56 10.33 30.27
N SER A 16 14.75 9.14 30.85
CA SER A 16 14.16 7.90 30.34
C SER A 16 12.64 7.95 30.30
N VAL A 17 12.00 8.51 31.33
CA VAL A 17 10.53 8.65 31.41
C VAL A 17 10.03 9.63 30.34
N VAL A 18 10.70 10.77 30.15
CA VAL A 18 10.35 11.74 29.10
C VAL A 18 10.50 11.12 27.71
N LEU A 19 11.57 10.37 27.46
CA LEU A 19 11.80 9.70 26.18
C LEU A 19 10.74 8.61 25.90
N ALA A 20 10.35 7.86 26.93
CA ALA A 20 9.29 6.87 26.83
C ALA A 20 7.93 7.50 26.50
N LEU A 21 7.59 8.62 27.15
CA LEU A 21 6.40 9.42 26.85
C LEU A 21 6.41 9.97 25.43
N ALA A 22 7.54 10.54 24.98
CA ALA A 22 7.67 11.06 23.62
C ALA A 22 7.51 9.95 22.57
N THR A 23 8.11 8.78 22.81
CA THR A 23 7.96 7.61 21.95
C THR A 23 6.51 7.13 21.90
N LEU A 24 5.83 7.09 23.06
CA LEU A 24 4.42 6.69 23.13
C LEU A 24 3.53 7.67 22.34
N VAL A 25 3.75 8.97 22.47
CA VAL A 25 3.01 9.99 21.69
C VAL A 25 3.29 9.82 20.19
N LEU A 26 4.54 9.59 19.80
CA LEU A 26 4.90 9.33 18.40
C LEU A 26 4.14 8.12 17.85
N ILE A 27 4.09 7.01 18.61
CA ILE A 27 3.34 5.80 18.22
C ILE A 27 1.85 6.10 18.07
N ILE A 28 1.25 6.88 18.99
CA ILE A 28 -0.17 7.23 18.89
C ILE A 28 -0.43 8.09 17.65
N VAL A 29 0.43 9.07 17.36
CA VAL A 29 0.29 9.95 16.19
C VAL A 29 0.40 9.15 14.90
N THR A 30 1.38 8.25 14.77
CA THR A 30 1.52 7.41 13.57
C THR A 30 0.29 6.53 13.37
N LEU A 31 -0.22 5.90 14.43
CA LEU A 31 -1.44 5.08 14.35
C LEU A 31 -2.68 5.88 13.91
N VAL A 32 -2.83 7.12 14.38
CA VAL A 32 -3.96 7.99 13.99
C VAL A 32 -3.85 8.40 12.51
N LEU A 33 -2.66 8.78 12.06
CA LEU A 33 -2.42 9.17 10.67
C LEU A 33 -2.66 8.00 9.71
N SER A 34 -2.13 6.80 10.01
CA SER A 34 -2.36 5.60 9.19
C SER A 34 -3.85 5.26 9.04
N ARG A 35 -4.61 5.34 10.14
CA ARG A 35 -6.08 5.12 10.11
C ARG A 35 -6.82 6.15 9.25
N HIS A 36 -6.36 7.39 9.20
CA HIS A 36 -6.95 8.41 8.36
C HIS A 36 -6.68 8.11 6.88
N ASP A 37 -5.45 7.76 6.54
CA ASP A 37 -5.04 7.42 5.18
C ASP A 37 -5.79 6.19 4.65
N LEU A 38 -5.99 5.17 5.49
CA LEU A 38 -6.87 4.02 5.19
C LEU A 38 -8.28 4.42 4.79
N ARG A 39 -8.92 5.26 5.63
CA ARG A 39 -10.31 5.66 5.41
C ARG A 39 -10.45 6.46 4.12
N SER A 40 -9.47 7.32 3.84
CA SER A 40 -9.38 8.06 2.59
C SER A 40 -9.22 7.10 1.41
N ALA A 41 -8.26 6.17 1.46
CA ALA A 41 -8.00 5.21 0.40
C ALA A 41 -9.22 4.32 0.11
N LYS A 42 -9.97 3.90 1.14
CA LYS A 42 -11.21 3.13 0.97
C LYS A 42 -12.33 3.97 0.32
N LYS A 43 -12.47 5.24 0.70
CA LYS A 43 -13.48 6.14 0.14
C LYS A 43 -13.20 6.48 -1.33
N ASN A 44 -11.92 6.58 -1.68
CA ASN A 44 -11.45 6.98 -3.00
C ASN A 44 -10.99 5.78 -3.84
N ALA A 45 -11.32 4.56 -3.39
CA ALA A 45 -10.93 3.30 -3.99
C ALA A 45 -11.50 3.19 -5.40
N LYS A 46 -10.62 3.04 -6.38
CA LYS A 46 -10.98 2.80 -7.77
C LYS A 46 -10.21 1.63 -8.34
N TYR A 47 -10.73 1.07 -9.42
CA TYR A 47 -10.16 -0.12 -10.05
C TYR A 47 -9.76 0.16 -11.49
N THR A 48 -8.64 -0.37 -11.92
CA THR A 48 -8.21 -0.31 -13.32
C THR A 48 -7.44 -1.58 -13.68
N ILE A 49 -6.81 -1.58 -14.84
CA ILE A 49 -6.06 -2.71 -15.37
C ILE A 49 -4.56 -2.45 -15.18
N ALA A 50 -3.90 -3.38 -14.50
CA ALA A 50 -2.45 -3.50 -14.52
C ALA A 50 -2.01 -4.41 -15.66
N TYR A 51 -1.03 -3.94 -16.43
CA TYR A 51 -0.42 -4.62 -17.56
C TYR A 51 0.99 -5.02 -17.19
N ILE A 52 1.28 -6.31 -17.19
CA ILE A 52 2.61 -6.82 -16.87
C ILE A 52 3.57 -6.55 -18.03
N THR A 53 4.65 -5.80 -17.77
CA THR A 53 5.58 -5.31 -18.79
C THR A 53 6.90 -6.06 -18.83
N SER A 54 7.29 -6.74 -17.75
CA SER A 54 8.48 -7.60 -17.71
C SER A 54 8.16 -8.94 -17.04
N ASP A 55 8.75 -10.03 -17.52
CA ASP A 55 8.67 -11.34 -16.84
C ASP A 55 9.57 -11.36 -15.60
N TRP A 56 10.64 -10.57 -15.62
CA TRP A 56 11.69 -10.59 -14.63
C TRP A 56 12.37 -9.22 -14.55
N HIS A 57 12.45 -8.68 -13.33
CA HIS A 57 13.16 -7.47 -12.99
C HIS A 57 13.98 -7.73 -11.72
N GLN A 58 15.30 -7.54 -11.80
CA GLN A 58 16.16 -7.60 -10.61
C GLN A 58 16.03 -6.31 -9.83
N LYS A 59 15.44 -6.36 -8.64
CA LYS A 59 15.43 -5.21 -7.73
C LYS A 59 16.79 -5.14 -7.06
N ASN A 60 17.54 -4.07 -7.27
CA ASN A 60 18.88 -3.84 -6.68
C ASN A 60 18.91 -4.30 -5.20
N ASN A 61 19.57 -5.45 -4.96
CA ASN A 61 19.75 -6.16 -3.69
C ASN A 61 18.53 -6.67 -2.91
N ASN A 62 17.28 -6.57 -3.40
CA ASN A 62 16.07 -6.94 -2.64
C ASN A 62 15.18 -7.97 -3.35
N GLY A 63 15.77 -8.85 -4.15
CA GLY A 63 15.09 -9.96 -4.81
C GLY A 63 14.65 -9.66 -6.25
N VAL A 64 13.92 -10.63 -6.81
CA VAL A 64 13.36 -10.57 -8.17
C VAL A 64 11.91 -10.13 -8.08
N GLY A 65 11.47 -9.30 -9.02
CA GLY A 65 10.07 -8.92 -9.18
C GLY A 65 9.67 -8.83 -10.64
N THR A 66 8.48 -8.34 -10.86
CA THR A 66 7.88 -8.16 -12.18
C THR A 66 7.38 -6.72 -12.29
N ASP A 67 7.74 -6.04 -13.38
CA ASP A 67 7.25 -4.70 -13.65
C ASP A 67 5.87 -4.74 -14.28
N PHE A 68 5.08 -3.74 -13.94
CA PHE A 68 3.78 -3.54 -14.53
C PHE A 68 3.46 -2.05 -14.63
N THR A 69 2.48 -1.74 -15.46
CA THR A 69 1.96 -0.38 -15.60
C THR A 69 0.44 -0.38 -15.51
N TYR A 70 -0.15 0.72 -15.08
CA TYR A 70 -1.59 0.94 -15.17
C TYR A 70 -1.85 2.40 -15.53
N GLU A 71 -3.03 2.65 -16.09
CA GLU A 71 -3.42 3.98 -16.54
C GLU A 71 -4.43 4.59 -15.57
N VAL A 72 -4.23 5.86 -15.24
CA VAL A 72 -5.16 6.69 -14.46
C VAL A 72 -5.32 8.02 -15.19
N ASN A 73 -6.54 8.33 -15.66
CA ASN A 73 -6.86 9.57 -16.37
C ASN A 73 -5.95 9.84 -17.60
N GLY A 74 -5.53 8.79 -18.32
CA GLY A 74 -4.60 8.93 -19.46
C GLY A 74 -3.12 8.97 -19.08
N HIS A 75 -2.78 8.93 -17.79
CA HIS A 75 -1.39 8.89 -17.33
C HIS A 75 -0.99 7.47 -16.94
N GLN A 76 0.12 7.00 -17.52
CA GLN A 76 0.68 5.69 -17.22
C GLN A 76 1.55 5.76 -15.96
N ILE A 77 1.33 4.83 -15.04
CA ILE A 77 2.07 4.71 -13.78
C ILE A 77 2.79 3.37 -13.80
N GLY A 78 4.13 3.40 -13.77
CA GLY A 78 4.98 2.22 -13.68
C GLY A 78 5.29 1.82 -12.24
N LYS A 79 5.24 0.53 -11.96
CA LYS A 79 5.51 -0.08 -10.64
C LYS A 79 6.14 -1.46 -10.81
N THR A 80 6.70 -1.97 -9.72
CA THR A 80 7.26 -3.33 -9.64
C THR A 80 6.59 -4.06 -8.49
N CYS A 81 6.17 -5.30 -8.73
CA CYS A 81 5.64 -6.20 -7.71
C CYS A 81 6.64 -7.34 -7.44
N ALA A 82 6.59 -7.95 -6.26
CA ALA A 82 7.49 -9.05 -5.89
C ALA A 82 7.04 -10.42 -6.41
N ASN A 83 5.86 -10.50 -7.03
CA ASN A 83 5.32 -11.74 -7.59
C ASN A 83 5.91 -11.96 -8.99
N ASN A 84 6.26 -13.21 -9.29
CA ASN A 84 6.67 -13.61 -10.63
C ASN A 84 5.42 -13.74 -11.51
N LEU A 85 5.14 -12.72 -12.33
CA LEU A 85 4.01 -12.69 -13.24
C LEU A 85 4.48 -12.74 -14.69
N LYS A 86 3.66 -13.34 -15.56
CA LYS A 86 3.97 -13.44 -16.98
C LYS A 86 3.70 -12.12 -17.71
N LYS A 87 4.65 -11.63 -18.48
CA LYS A 87 4.52 -10.47 -19.36
C LYS A 87 3.33 -10.62 -20.31
N GLY A 88 2.62 -9.52 -20.51
CA GLY A 88 1.40 -9.47 -21.32
C GLY A 88 0.14 -9.96 -20.59
N THR A 89 0.26 -10.50 -19.37
CA THR A 89 -0.92 -10.74 -18.54
C THR A 89 -1.46 -9.43 -17.97
N ARG A 90 -2.75 -9.46 -17.61
CA ARG A 90 -3.51 -8.29 -17.16
C ARG A 90 -4.24 -8.64 -15.88
N TYR A 91 -4.15 -7.81 -14.86
CA TYR A 91 -4.83 -8.02 -13.57
C TYR A 91 -5.63 -6.80 -13.19
N ILE A 92 -6.61 -6.98 -12.30
CA ILE A 92 -7.22 -5.85 -11.61
C ILE A 92 -6.19 -5.24 -10.65
N VAL A 93 -6.10 -3.91 -10.67
CA VAL A 93 -5.44 -3.14 -9.63
C VAL A 93 -6.46 -2.23 -8.98
N LEU A 94 -6.50 -2.27 -7.65
CA LEU A 94 -7.16 -1.30 -6.80
C LEU A 94 -6.18 -0.16 -6.52
N TYR A 95 -6.62 1.08 -6.59
CA TYR A 95 -5.80 2.25 -6.28
C TYR A 95 -6.61 3.36 -5.61
N ASP A 96 -5.92 4.23 -4.87
CA ASP A 96 -6.51 5.47 -4.36
C ASP A 96 -6.54 6.52 -5.47
N SER A 97 -7.73 6.99 -5.85
CA SER A 97 -7.88 7.97 -6.92
C SER A 97 -7.30 9.37 -6.61
N ILE A 98 -7.10 9.73 -5.34
CA ILE A 98 -6.40 10.97 -4.94
C ILE A 98 -4.88 10.78 -4.97
N SER A 99 -4.40 9.60 -4.53
CA SER A 99 -2.98 9.25 -4.55
C SER A 99 -2.74 7.92 -5.29
N PRO A 100 -2.72 7.92 -6.63
CA PRO A 100 -2.63 6.70 -7.43
C PRO A 100 -1.40 5.86 -7.14
N LYS A 101 -0.34 6.44 -6.54
CA LYS A 101 0.85 5.72 -6.11
C LYS A 101 0.56 4.61 -5.09
N ASN A 102 -0.56 4.72 -4.35
CA ASN A 102 -1.07 3.74 -3.40
C ASN A 102 -1.97 2.76 -4.15
N TYR A 103 -1.55 1.49 -4.23
CA TYR A 103 -2.23 0.49 -5.02
C TYR A 103 -2.13 -0.90 -4.38
N ILE A 104 -3.05 -1.79 -4.79
CA ILE A 104 -3.03 -3.21 -4.52
C ILE A 104 -3.34 -3.94 -5.81
N MET A 105 -2.47 -4.85 -6.21
CA MET A 105 -2.78 -5.77 -7.31
C MET A 105 -3.59 -6.95 -6.79
N LEU A 106 -4.70 -7.26 -7.46
CA LEU A 106 -5.55 -8.41 -7.15
C LEU A 106 -5.08 -9.61 -7.99
N TYR A 107 -4.03 -10.30 -7.54
CA TYR A 107 -3.35 -11.34 -8.32
C TYR A 107 -4.24 -12.52 -8.75
N ASN A 108 -5.34 -12.78 -8.04
CA ASN A 108 -6.28 -13.85 -8.39
C ASN A 108 -7.31 -13.43 -9.46
N HIS A 109 -7.26 -12.18 -9.90
CA HIS A 109 -8.26 -11.54 -10.75
C HIS A 109 -7.64 -11.12 -12.09
N GLN A 110 -7.30 -12.11 -12.91
CA GLN A 110 -6.78 -11.90 -14.25
C GLN A 110 -7.90 -11.43 -15.20
N LEU A 111 -7.58 -10.50 -16.09
CA LEU A 111 -8.49 -9.95 -17.09
C LEU A 111 -8.15 -10.46 -18.49
N SER A 112 -9.18 -10.66 -19.32
CA SER A 112 -9.00 -10.97 -20.73
C SER A 112 -8.44 -9.76 -21.50
N SER A 113 -7.93 -9.99 -22.71
CA SER A 113 -7.50 -8.92 -23.63
C SER A 113 -8.66 -8.04 -24.13
N THR A 114 -9.91 -8.53 -24.06
CA THR A 114 -11.10 -7.81 -24.57
C THR A 114 -11.57 -6.68 -23.65
N VAL A 115 -11.25 -6.75 -22.35
CA VAL A 115 -11.61 -5.70 -21.39
C VAL A 115 -10.76 -4.46 -21.63
N LYS A 116 -11.38 -3.29 -21.77
CA LYS A 116 -10.68 -2.00 -21.92
C LYS A 116 -10.49 -1.32 -20.58
N ALA A 117 -9.35 -0.66 -20.38
CA ALA A 117 -9.13 0.12 -19.17
C ALA A 117 -10.11 1.31 -19.12
N PRO A 118 -10.70 1.62 -17.95
CA PRO A 118 -11.55 2.78 -17.78
C PRO A 118 -10.71 4.05 -17.71
N ARG A 119 -11.19 5.15 -18.30
CA ARG A 119 -10.49 6.45 -18.24
C ARG A 119 -10.30 6.95 -16.79
N ASN A 120 -11.34 6.81 -15.97
CA ASN A 120 -11.39 7.37 -14.61
C ASN A 120 -11.46 6.30 -13.51
N GLY A 121 -11.01 5.08 -13.81
CA GLY A 121 -11.23 3.92 -12.93
C GLY A 121 -12.67 3.41 -12.96
N TRP A 122 -12.87 2.14 -12.61
CA TRP A 122 -14.17 1.58 -12.26
C TRP A 122 -14.45 1.80 -10.79
N GLU A 123 -15.74 1.95 -10.48
CA GLU A 123 -16.28 1.71 -9.16
C GLU A 123 -16.42 0.20 -8.94
N PHE A 124 -16.49 -0.25 -7.68
CA PHE A 124 -16.62 -1.68 -7.35
C PHE A 124 -17.84 -2.33 -8.03
N SER A 125 -18.98 -1.62 -8.09
CA SER A 125 -20.21 -2.10 -8.74
C SER A 125 -20.10 -2.26 -10.25
N ASN A 126 -19.09 -1.63 -10.87
CA ASN A 126 -18.92 -1.55 -12.33
C ASN A 126 -17.74 -2.40 -12.82
N LEU A 127 -17.24 -3.31 -11.98
CA LEU A 127 -16.14 -4.18 -12.36
C LEU A 127 -16.54 -5.13 -13.50
N PRO A 128 -15.65 -5.36 -14.49
CA PRO A 128 -15.92 -6.24 -15.62
C PRO A 128 -15.94 -7.73 -15.25
N ILE A 129 -15.57 -8.07 -14.03
CA ILE A 129 -15.61 -9.42 -13.46
C ILE A 129 -16.17 -9.36 -12.04
N LYS A 130 -16.72 -10.48 -11.56
CA LYS A 130 -17.15 -10.58 -10.17
C LYS A 130 -15.93 -10.70 -9.26
N VAL A 131 -15.85 -9.81 -8.27
CA VAL A 131 -14.86 -9.83 -7.19
C VAL A 131 -15.65 -9.91 -5.90
N ASP A 132 -15.31 -10.83 -5.00
CA ASP A 132 -15.96 -10.88 -3.70
C ASP A 132 -15.50 -9.71 -2.84
N SER A 133 -16.46 -9.02 -2.22
CA SER A 133 -16.19 -8.00 -1.21
C SER A 133 -15.39 -8.52 -0.02
N ALA A 134 -15.49 -9.82 0.32
CA ALA A 134 -14.71 -10.47 1.36
C ALA A 134 -13.22 -10.53 0.99
N ASP A 135 -12.90 -10.81 -0.28
CA ASP A 135 -11.52 -10.81 -0.77
C ASP A 135 -10.91 -9.41 -0.65
N LEU A 136 -11.68 -8.37 -0.96
CA LEU A 136 -11.25 -6.98 -0.80
C LEU A 136 -11.02 -6.60 0.66
N LYS A 137 -11.87 -7.06 1.58
CA LYS A 137 -11.68 -6.84 3.02
C LYS A 137 -10.34 -7.38 3.48
N PHE A 138 -9.97 -8.59 3.03
CA PHE A 138 -8.65 -9.16 3.29
C PHE A 138 -7.52 -8.26 2.78
N TYR A 139 -7.65 -7.65 1.59
CA TYR A 139 -6.63 -6.74 1.06
C TYR A 139 -6.53 -5.42 1.84
N PHE A 140 -7.65 -4.83 2.26
CA PHE A 140 -7.63 -3.62 3.10
C PHE A 140 -7.08 -3.90 4.51
N GLU A 141 -7.35 -5.07 5.09
CA GLU A 141 -6.85 -5.46 6.41
C GLU A 141 -5.38 -5.89 6.38
N LYS A 142 -4.95 -6.65 5.35
CA LYS A 142 -3.57 -7.14 5.23
C LYS A 142 -2.58 -6.05 4.85
N LEU A 143 -3.05 -4.95 4.25
CA LEU A 143 -2.18 -3.83 3.92
C LEU A 143 -1.57 -3.15 5.16
N ASN A 144 -2.20 -3.22 6.34
CA ASN A 144 -1.77 -2.48 7.54
C ASN A 144 -1.26 -1.05 7.23
N LEU A 145 -1.87 -0.42 6.23
CA LEU A 145 -2.34 0.95 6.38
C LEU A 145 -3.25 0.95 7.61
#